data_AF-A0A2V5W5I0-F1
#
_entry.id   AF-A0A2V5W5I0-F1
#
_cell.length_a   1.000
_cell.length_b   1.000
_cell.length_c   1.000
_cell.angle_alpha   90.00
_cell.angle_beta   90.00
_cell.angle_gamma   90.00
#
_symmetry.space_group_name_H-M   'P 1'
#
loop_
_entity.id
_entity.type
_entity.pdbx_description
1 polymer ?
#
loop_
_entity_poly.entity_id
_entity_poly.type
_entity_poly.pdbx_seq_one_letter_code
_entity_poly.pdbx_strand_id
1 'polypeptide(L)' 'MRIDELIAVGAAGAIIARAAEKAGLEKSVAVNSPQEAAELLEKNATAGDLILIKGSRAARMERVLEEFARRVEEVPS' A
#
# COMPACT_ATOMS: atom_id res chain seq x y z
N MET A 1 -14.93 -2.93 11.16
CA MET A 1 -14.18 -2.24 10.08
C MET A 1 -14.12 -3.17 8.89
N ARG A 2 -14.44 -2.67 7.70
CA ARG A 2 -14.25 -3.38 6.43
C ARG A 2 -12.97 -2.84 5.79
N ILE A 3 -12.19 -3.70 5.16
CA ILE A 3 -11.03 -3.31 4.35
C ILE A 3 -11.49 -3.36 2.90
N ASP A 4 -11.26 -2.29 2.16
CA ASP A 4 -11.68 -2.19 0.75
C ASP A 4 -10.53 -2.48 -0.22
N GLU A 5 -9.28 -2.28 0.20
CA GLU A 5 -8.09 -2.50 -0.63
C GLU A 5 -6.88 -2.98 0.22
N LEU A 6 -6.03 -3.81 -0.39
CA LEU A 6 -4.76 -4.27 0.16
C LEU A 6 -3.63 -4.13 -0.85
N ILE A 7 -2.56 -3.42 -0.45
CA ILE A 7 -1.29 -3.37 -1.18
C ILE A 7 -0.24 -4.16 -0.38
N ALA A 8 0.19 -5.31 -0.91
CA ALA A 8 1.20 -6.16 -0.28
C ALA A 8 2.59 -5.90 -0.90
N VAL A 9 3.57 -5.54 -0.07
CA VAL A 9 4.89 -5.07 -0.54
C VAL A 9 5.98 -6.12 -0.32
N GLY A 10 6.80 -6.36 -1.35
CA GLY A 10 8.01 -7.17 -1.31
C GLY A 10 7.81 -8.63 -1.72
N ALA A 11 8.83 -9.46 -1.49
CA ALA A 11 8.92 -10.83 -2.06
C ALA A 11 7.74 -11.75 -1.69
N ALA A 12 7.15 -11.59 -0.50
CA ALA A 12 5.98 -12.35 -0.07
C ALA A 12 4.65 -11.73 -0.55
N GLY A 13 4.68 -10.54 -1.15
CA GLY A 13 3.49 -9.76 -1.52
C GLY A 13 2.52 -10.55 -2.40
N ALA A 14 3.03 -11.26 -3.40
CA ALA A 14 2.20 -12.06 -4.31
C ALA A 14 1.45 -13.20 -3.60
N ILE A 15 2.00 -13.75 -2.52
CA ILE A 15 1.31 -14.79 -1.73
C ILE A 15 0.22 -14.13 -0.87
N ILE A 16 0.53 -13.01 -0.24
CA ILE A 16 -0.38 -12.24 0.63
C ILE A 16 -1.59 -11.75 -0.17
N ALA A 17 -1.36 -11.08 -1.31
CA ALA A 17 -2.44 -10.52 -2.14
C ALA A 17 -3.39 -11.63 -2.64
N ARG A 18 -2.84 -12.75 -3.14
CA ARG A 18 -3.64 -13.90 -3.58
C ARG A 18 -4.44 -14.55 -2.44
N ALA A 19 -3.88 -14.59 -1.23
CA ALA A 19 -4.60 -15.13 -0.07
C ALA A 19 -5.77 -14.21 0.33
N ALA A 20 -5.57 -12.89 0.31
CA ALA A 20 -6.61 -11.91 0.61
C ALA A 20 -7.73 -11.91 -0.44
N GLU A 21 -7.38 -12.00 -1.73
CA GLU A 21 -8.33 -12.14 -2.83
C GLU A 21 -9.22 -13.38 -2.64
N LYS A 22 -8.60 -14.54 -2.34
CA LYS A 22 -9.33 -15.78 -2.04
C LYS A 22 -10.24 -15.69 -0.80
N ALA A 23 -9.93 -14.78 0.12
CA ALA A 23 -10.75 -14.52 1.30
C ALA A 23 -11.86 -13.48 1.04
N GLY A 24 -11.99 -12.97 -0.18
CA GLY A 24 -13.04 -12.04 -0.61
C GLY A 24 -12.63 -10.57 -0.66
N LEU A 25 -11.34 -10.24 -0.51
CA LEU A 25 -10.83 -8.88 -0.71
C LEU A 25 -10.37 -8.70 -2.16
N GLU A 26 -11.32 -8.37 -3.04
CA GLU A 26 -11.10 -8.31 -4.50
C GLU A 26 -9.99 -7.34 -4.92
N LYS A 27 -9.90 -6.16 -4.28
CA LYS A 27 -8.82 -5.20 -4.54
C LYS A 27 -7.57 -5.54 -3.73
N SER A 28 -6.91 -6.63 -4.10
CA SER A 28 -5.64 -7.06 -3.49
C SER A 28 -4.53 -7.08 -4.53
N VAL A 29 -3.49 -6.26 -4.34
CA VAL A 29 -2.37 -6.12 -5.28
C VAL A 29 -1.04 -6.35 -4.58
N ALA A 30 -0.07 -6.89 -5.32
CA ALA A 30 1.31 -7.07 -4.86
C ALA A 30 2.26 -6.17 -5.64
N VAL A 31 3.20 -5.54 -4.94
CA VAL A 31 4.24 -4.68 -5.51
C VAL A 31 5.60 -5.06 -4.97
N ASN A 32 6.66 -4.71 -5.69
CA ASN A 32 8.03 -5.15 -5.36
C ASN A 32 8.78 -4.14 -4.47
N SER A 33 8.30 -2.89 -4.42
CA SER A 33 9.01 -1.80 -3.76
C SER A 33 8.07 -0.87 -2.97
N PRO A 34 8.59 -0.19 -1.92
CA PRO A 34 7.84 0.88 -1.27
C PRO A 34 7.41 2.01 -2.20
N GLN A 35 8.20 2.28 -3.24
CA GLN A 35 7.92 3.30 -4.26
C GLN A 35 6.66 2.95 -5.06
N GLU A 36 6.56 1.72 -5.55
CA GLU A 36 5.35 1.24 -6.24
C GLU A 36 4.11 1.29 -5.32
N ALA A 37 4.28 0.98 -4.04
CA ALA A 37 3.19 1.08 -3.07
C ALA A 37 2.72 2.54 -2.89
N ALA A 38 3.65 3.47 -2.78
CA ALA A 38 3.36 4.89 -2.68
C ALA A 38 2.68 5.44 -3.95
N GLU A 39 3.07 4.97 -5.14
CA GLU A 39 2.41 5.32 -6.41
C GLU A 39 0.96 4.86 -6.47
N LEU A 40 0.67 3.67 -5.95
CA LEU A 40 -0.71 3.17 -5.88
C LEU A 40 -1.52 3.93 -4.84
N LEU A 41 -0.94 4.25 -3.68
CA LEU A 41 -1.59 5.09 -2.68
C LEU A 41 -1.92 6.48 -3.23
N GLU A 42 -1.00 7.12 -3.96
CA GLU A 42 -1.21 8.42 -4.61
C GLU A 42 -2.38 8.39 -5.62
N LYS A 43 -2.51 7.29 -6.37
CA LYS A 43 -3.56 7.13 -7.38
C LYS A 43 -4.92 6.77 -6.78
N ASN A 44 -4.93 5.98 -5.71
CA ASN A 44 -6.15 5.33 -5.22
C ASN A 44 -6.72 5.99 -3.96
N ALA A 45 -5.88 6.57 -3.09
CA ALA A 45 -6.33 7.15 -1.84
C ALA A 45 -6.94 8.54 -2.06
N THR A 46 -8.00 8.81 -1.30
CA THR A 46 -8.73 10.07 -1.31
C THR A 46 -8.86 10.66 0.09
N ALA A 47 -9.16 11.95 0.18
CA ALA A 47 -9.34 12.62 1.46
C ALA A 47 -10.47 11.95 2.26
N GLY A 48 -10.16 11.48 3.47
CA GLY A 48 -11.09 10.75 4.34
C GLY A 48 -10.84 9.25 4.42
N ASP A 49 -9.98 8.69 3.57
CA ASP A 49 -9.58 7.29 3.65
C ASP A 49 -8.70 7.01 4.87
N LEU A 50 -8.88 5.82 5.46
CA LEU A 50 -8.05 5.33 6.55
C LEU A 50 -7.00 4.36 6.00
N ILE A 51 -5.73 4.76 6.06
CA ILE A 51 -4.60 3.93 5.62
C ILE A 51 -3.92 3.29 6.83
N LEU A 52 -3.84 1.96 6.86
CA LEU A 52 -3.07 1.21 7.85
C LEU A 52 -1.80 0.65 7.21
N ILE A 53 -0.64 1.05 7.73
CA ILE A 53 0.65 0.49 7.32
C ILE A 53 1.10 -0.54 8.36
N LYS A 54 1.37 -1.77 7.91
CA LYS A 54 1.87 -2.85 8.78
C LYS A 54 3.03 -3.59 8.12
N GLY A 55 4.10 -3.78 8.88
CA GLY A 55 5.22 -4.64 8.52
C GLY A 55 6.06 -5.03 9.72
N SER A 56 7.08 -5.84 9.48
CA SER A 56 8.17 -6.04 10.46
C SER A 56 9.18 -4.90 10.34
N ARG A 57 10.03 -4.72 11.36
CA ARG A 57 11.14 -3.74 11.30
C ARG A 57 12.09 -3.99 10.12
N ALA A 58 12.32 -5.26 9.78
CA ALA A 58 13.16 -5.63 8.65
C ALA A 58 12.54 -5.25 7.30
N ALA A 59 11.21 -5.18 7.22
CA ALA A 59 10.50 -4.80 6.01
C ALA A 59 10.55 -3.28 5.74
N ARG A 60 10.94 -2.47 6.74
CA ARG A 60 11.11 -1.00 6.60
C ARG A 60 9.89 -0.32 5.96
N MET A 61 8.68 -0.69 6.40
CA MET A 61 7.42 -0.22 5.81
C MET A 61 7.16 1.28 6.00
N GLU A 62 7.85 1.92 6.95
CA GLU A 62 7.87 3.38 7.07
C GLU A 62 8.32 4.08 5.77
N ARG A 63 9.12 3.42 4.94
CA ARG A 63 9.53 3.94 3.63
C ARG A 63 8.35 4.17 2.68
N VAL A 64 7.26 3.41 2.79
CA VAL A 64 6.05 3.66 2.00
C VAL A 64 5.46 5.03 2.34
N LEU A 65 5.43 5.37 3.62
CA LEU A 65 4.94 6.67 4.09
C LEU A 65 5.87 7.81 3.66
N GLU A 66 7.18 7.63 3.76
CA GLU A 66 8.18 8.63 3.32
C GLU A 66 8.04 8.94 1.82
N GLU A 67 7.95 7.91 0.97
CA GLU A 67 7.78 8.10 -0.48
C GLU A 67 6.42 8.69 -0.83
N PHE A 68 5.36 8.32 -0.09
CA PHE A 68 4.03 8.89 -0.28
C PHE A 68 3.97 10.38 0.12
N ALA A 69 4.54 10.74 1.27
CA ALA A 69 4.59 12.12 1.73
C ALA A 69 5.33 13.02 0.73
N ARG A 70 6.48 12.56 0.20
CA ARG A 70 7.23 13.28 -0.82
C ARG A 70 6.38 13.57 -2.06
N ARG A 71 5.58 12.59 -2.51
CA ARG A 71 4.72 12.74 -3.69
C ARG A 71 3.60 13.75 -3.48
N VAL A 72 2.98 13.75 -2.30
CA VAL A 72 1.91 14.70 -1.96
C VAL A 72 2.45 16.13 -1.82
N GLU A 73 3.68 16.31 -1.35
CA GLU A 73 4.34 17.62 -1.25
C GLU A 73 4.82 18.17 -2.60
N GLU A 74 5.09 17.31 -3.58
CA GLU A 74 5.59 17.69 -4.92
C GLU A 74 4.49 18.13 -5.91
N VAL A 75 3.20 18.06 -5.55
CA VAL A 75 2.09 18.54 -6.39
C VAL A 75 1.93 20.07 -6.20
N PRO A 76 2.26 20.92 -7.19
CA PRO A 76 1.95 22.34 -7.11
C PRO A 76 0.43 22.53 -7.26
N SER A 77 -0.15 23.33 -6.36
CA SER A 77 -1.53 23.82 -6.42
C SER A 77 -1.90 24.46 -7.75
#